data_AF-A0A6V7JIM1-F1
#
_entry.id   AF-A0A6V7JIM1-F1
#
_cell.length_a   1.000
_cell.length_b   1.000
_cell.length_c   1.000
_cell.angle_alpha   90.00
_cell.angle_beta   90.00
_cell.angle_gamma   90.00
#
_symmetry.space_group_name_H-M   'P 1'
#
loop_
_entity.id
_entity.type
_entity.pdbx_description
1 polymer ?
#
loop_
_entity_poly.entity_id
_entity_poly.type
_entity_poly.pdbx_seq_one_letter_code
_entity_poly.pdbx_strand_id
1 'polypeptide(L)'
;RSRLLFTILGSKLECRAQAQLSHVEIVSFKELNDELSALFGKVKSLLGLQVEFNQMQQKPDEDVVKFAARVERVTMEVADTVGQVNPHLNEDGREGLRTAIFTLAKVNFEQGLKGQVQIL
;
A
#
# COMPACT_ATOMS: atom_id res chain seq x y z
N ARG A 1 -4.52 -35.69 2.33
CA ARG A 1 -3.64 -34.63 2.89
C ARG A 1 -4.11 -33.19 2.56
N SER A 2 -5.11 -33.00 1.71
CA SER A 2 -5.64 -31.69 1.26
C SER A 2 -6.71 -31.03 2.15
N ARG A 3 -7.37 -31.77 3.06
CA ARG A 3 -8.51 -31.23 3.84
C ARG A 3 -8.14 -30.19 4.89
N LEU A 4 -6.99 -30.31 5.55
CA LEU A 4 -6.58 -29.39 6.62
C LEU A 4 -6.30 -27.98 6.06
N LEU A 5 -5.65 -27.92 4.89
CA LEU A 5 -5.37 -26.67 4.17
C LEU A 5 -6.67 -25.99 3.77
N PHE A 6 -7.62 -26.73 3.17
CA PHE A 6 -8.94 -26.19 2.81
C PHE A 6 -9.73 -25.68 4.03
N THR A 7 -9.64 -26.36 5.18
CA THR A 7 -10.26 -25.90 6.44
C THR A 7 -9.60 -24.63 6.99
N ILE A 8 -8.27 -24.49 6.87
CA ILE A 8 -7.56 -23.26 7.25
C ILE A 8 -7.97 -22.11 6.33
N LEU A 9 -8.07 -22.35 5.02
CA LEU A 9 -8.52 -21.36 4.04
C LEU A 9 -9.93 -20.86 4.36
N GLY A 10 -10.86 -21.77 4.63
CA GLY A 10 -12.25 -21.41 4.96
C GLY A 10 -12.46 -20.75 6.33
N SER A 11 -11.46 -20.73 7.21
CA SER A 11 -11.56 -20.16 8.56
C SER A 11 -10.69 -18.93 8.82
N LYS A 12 -9.68 -18.68 7.97
CA LYS A 12 -8.76 -17.54 8.10
C LYS A 12 -8.81 -16.57 6.94
N LEU A 13 -9.32 -16.98 5.78
CA LEU A 13 -9.55 -16.08 4.67
C LEU A 13 -10.99 -15.61 4.69
N GLU A 14 -11.18 -14.30 4.59
CA GLU A 14 -12.50 -13.67 4.53
C GLU A 14 -12.74 -13.04 3.15
N CYS A 15 -14.01 -12.90 2.79
CA CYS A 15 -14.48 -12.11 1.65
C CYS A 15 -13.78 -12.51 0.32
N ARG A 16 -13.09 -11.55 -0.32
CA ARG A 16 -12.51 -11.69 -1.66
C ARG A 16 -11.43 -12.78 -1.74
N ALA A 17 -10.63 -12.96 -0.70
CA ALA A 17 -9.58 -13.99 -0.67
C ALA A 17 -10.18 -15.40 -0.66
N GLN A 18 -11.25 -15.60 0.11
CA GLN A 18 -11.98 -16.87 0.16
C GLN A 18 -12.64 -17.19 -1.20
N ALA A 19 -13.32 -16.21 -1.81
CA ALA A 19 -14.00 -16.41 -3.09
C ALA A 19 -13.04 -16.63 -4.27
N GLN A 20 -11.85 -16.06 -4.24
CA GLN A 20 -10.85 -16.24 -5.30
C GLN A 20 -10.06 -17.54 -5.14
N LEU A 21 -9.79 -17.98 -3.90
CA LEU A 21 -9.03 -19.20 -3.63
C LEU A 21 -9.91 -20.44 -3.50
N SER A 22 -11.24 -20.31 -3.46
CA SER A 22 -12.17 -21.46 -3.40
C SER A 22 -12.14 -22.37 -4.63
N HIS A 23 -11.65 -21.84 -5.77
CA HIS A 23 -11.57 -22.57 -7.04
C HIS A 23 -10.14 -22.99 -7.41
N VAL A 24 -9.15 -22.61 -6.59
CA VAL A 24 -7.74 -22.93 -6.83
C VAL A 24 -7.38 -24.18 -6.03
N GLU A 25 -6.86 -25.20 -6.70
CA GLU A 25 -6.42 -26.42 -6.04
C GLU A 25 -5.05 -26.18 -5.38
N ILE A 26 -5.07 -25.84 -4.10
CA ILE A 26 -3.87 -25.57 -3.30
C ILE A 26 -3.46 -26.84 -2.55
N VAL A 27 -2.31 -27.42 -2.91
CA VAL A 27 -1.86 -28.70 -2.35
C VAL A 27 -0.75 -28.54 -1.31
N SER A 28 -0.17 -27.35 -1.19
CA SER A 28 0.87 -27.01 -0.20
C SER A 28 0.73 -25.60 0.40
N PHE A 29 1.34 -25.40 1.57
CA PHE A 29 1.41 -24.07 2.19
C PHE A 29 2.26 -23.09 1.38
N LYS A 30 3.25 -23.59 0.62
CA LYS A 30 4.08 -22.76 -0.24
C LYS A 30 3.25 -22.17 -1.39
N GLU A 31 2.48 -23.01 -2.09
CA GLU A 31 1.56 -22.55 -3.15
C GLU A 31 0.52 -21.59 -2.60
N LEU A 32 -0.01 -21.84 -1.39
CA LEU A 32 -0.90 -20.89 -0.73
C LEU A 32 -0.24 -19.52 -0.56
N ASN A 33 0.98 -19.51 -0.04
CA ASN A 33 1.71 -18.27 0.21
C ASN A 33 2.05 -17.54 -1.09
N ASP A 34 2.40 -18.27 -2.15
CA ASP A 34 2.70 -17.72 -3.47
C ASP A 34 1.45 -17.12 -4.12
N GLU A 35 0.30 -17.80 -4.05
CA GLU A 35 -0.99 -17.30 -4.53
C GLU A 35 -1.49 -16.09 -3.73
N LEU A 36 -1.40 -16.14 -2.40
CA LEU A 36 -1.73 -14.98 -1.57
C LEU A 36 -0.79 -13.80 -1.85
N SER A 37 0.49 -14.06 -2.10
CA SER A 37 1.45 -13.00 -2.46
C SER A 37 1.20 -12.46 -3.88
N ALA A 38 0.75 -13.28 -4.81
CA ALA A 38 0.36 -12.84 -6.14
C ALA A 38 -0.95 -12.01 -6.12
N LEU A 39 -1.93 -12.44 -5.33
CA LEU A 39 -3.24 -11.79 -5.21
C LEU A 39 -3.22 -10.54 -4.31
N PHE A 40 -2.44 -10.57 -3.22
CA PHE A 40 -2.45 -9.56 -2.16
C PHE A 40 -1.08 -8.99 -1.81
N GLY A 41 0.02 -9.64 -2.21
CA GLY A 41 1.39 -9.24 -1.87
C GLY A 41 1.87 -7.93 -2.52
N LYS A 42 1.05 -7.30 -3.37
CA LYS A 42 1.32 -5.95 -3.91
C LYS A 42 0.81 -4.82 -3.01
N VAL A 43 -0.03 -5.10 -2.02
CA VAL A 43 -0.57 -4.05 -1.14
C VAL A 43 0.23 -4.04 0.16
N LYS A 44 1.13 -3.07 0.31
CA LYS A 44 1.78 -2.81 1.60
C LYS A 44 0.71 -2.50 2.64
N SER A 45 0.87 -3.03 3.85
CA SER A 45 -0.05 -2.70 4.95
C SER A 45 -0.08 -1.19 5.19
N LEU A 46 -1.21 -0.65 5.64
CA LEU A 46 -1.33 0.79 5.92
C LEU A 46 -0.23 1.27 6.87
N LEU A 47 0.11 0.47 7.88
CA LEU A 47 1.21 0.76 8.79
C LEU A 47 2.57 0.83 8.05
N GLY A 48 2.84 -0.11 7.15
CA GLY A 48 4.06 -0.12 6.34
C GLY A 48 4.14 1.09 5.42
N LEU A 49 3.04 1.44 4.77
CA LEU A 49 2.92 2.64 3.93
C LEU A 49 3.09 3.93 4.75
N GLN A 50 2.51 4.00 5.95
CA GLN A 50 2.65 5.15 6.84
C GLN A 50 4.11 5.34 7.28
N VAL A 51 4.80 4.26 7.65
CA VAL A 51 6.23 4.32 8.02
C VAL A 51 7.06 4.78 6.84
N GLU A 52 6.87 4.18 5.66
CA GLU A 52 7.59 4.58 4.44
C GLU A 52 7.32 6.04 4.10
N PHE A 53 6.05 6.46 4.13
CA PHE A 53 5.61 7.80 3.80
C PHE A 53 6.22 8.88 4.71
N ASN A 54 6.26 8.62 6.02
CA ASN A 54 6.79 9.57 7.02
C ASN A 54 8.32 9.60 7.10
N GLN A 55 8.99 8.54 6.64
CA GLN A 55 10.46 8.44 6.68
C GLN A 55 11.10 8.70 5.31
N MET A 56 10.34 9.23 4.35
CA MET A 56 10.88 9.53 3.02
C MET A 56 11.96 10.59 3.11
N GLN A 57 13.16 10.19 2.66
CA GLN A 57 14.32 11.03 2.54
C GLN A 57 14.93 10.78 1.17
N GLN A 58 15.46 11.84 0.55
CA GLN A 58 16.24 11.74 -0.68
C GLN A 58 17.48 10.90 -0.40
N LYS A 59 17.67 9.86 -1.22
CA LYS A 59 18.86 9.00 -1.10
C LYS A 59 20.11 9.71 -1.66
N PRO A 60 21.33 9.34 -1.21
CA PRO A 60 22.56 9.98 -1.70
C PRO A 60 22.77 9.90 -3.22
N ASP A 61 22.23 8.86 -3.86
CA ASP A 61 22.33 8.55 -5.29
C ASP A 61 21.06 8.93 -6.09
N GLU A 62 20.09 9.57 -5.44
CA GLU A 62 18.80 9.92 -6.01
C GLU A 62 18.73 11.41 -6.36
N ASP A 63 18.47 11.73 -7.63
CA ASP A 63 18.18 13.10 -8.03
C ASP A 63 16.76 13.54 -7.58
N VAL A 64 16.51 14.84 -7.59
CA VAL A 64 15.24 15.43 -7.12
C VAL A 64 14.03 14.87 -7.88
N VAL A 65 14.18 14.61 -9.19
CA VAL A 65 13.10 14.10 -10.05
C VAL A 65 12.73 12.67 -9.64
N LYS A 66 13.71 11.80 -9.43
CA LYS A 66 13.50 10.44 -8.94
C LYS A 66 12.91 10.43 -7.54
N PHE A 67 13.36 11.33 -6.67
CA PHE A 67 12.81 11.47 -5.33
C PHE A 67 11.35 11.90 -5.37
N ALA A 68 11.01 12.90 -6.19
CA ALA A 68 9.64 13.37 -6.39
C ALA A 68 8.73 12.24 -6.91
N ALA A 69 9.17 11.50 -7.93
CA ALA A 69 8.42 10.37 -8.48
C ALA A 69 8.20 9.26 -7.44
N ARG A 70 9.19 9.01 -6.57
CA ARG A 70 9.05 8.04 -5.47
C ARG A 70 8.05 8.52 -4.41
N VAL A 71 8.09 9.80 -4.03
CA VAL A 71 7.12 10.40 -3.12
C VAL A 71 5.71 10.30 -3.69
N GLU A 72 5.53 10.67 -4.97
CA GLU A 72 4.23 10.59 -5.64
C GLU A 72 3.66 9.18 -5.63
N ARG A 73 4.47 8.17 -6.00
CA ARG A 73 4.05 6.76 -5.97
C ARG A 73 3.58 6.34 -4.57
N VAL A 74 4.37 6.61 -3.53
CA VAL A 74 4.00 6.23 -2.15
C VAL A 74 2.75 7.00 -1.69
N THR A 75 2.61 8.26 -2.09
CA THR A 75 1.44 9.09 -1.78
C THR A 75 0.17 8.51 -2.38
N MET A 76 0.22 8.07 -3.64
CA MET A 76 -0.90 7.40 -4.30
C MET A 76 -1.25 6.09 -3.59
N GLU A 77 -0.25 5.27 -3.26
CA GLU A 77 -0.45 4.01 -2.53
C GLU A 77 -1.12 4.23 -1.15
N VAL A 78 -0.71 5.29 -0.43
CA VAL A 78 -1.35 5.70 0.83
C VAL A 78 -2.78 6.16 0.59
N ALA A 79 -3.03 7.05 -0.37
CA ALA A 79 -4.37 7.58 -0.65
C ALA A 79 -5.36 6.46 -1.02
N ASP A 80 -4.94 5.53 -1.88
CA ASP A 80 -5.76 4.40 -2.31
C ASP A 80 -6.04 3.45 -1.13
N THR A 81 -5.01 3.15 -0.33
CA THR A 81 -5.16 2.26 0.83
C THR A 81 -6.07 2.88 1.90
N VAL A 82 -5.91 4.18 2.21
CA VAL A 82 -6.76 4.87 3.19
C VAL A 82 -8.20 4.98 2.68
N GLY A 83 -8.40 5.20 1.38
CA GLY A 83 -9.72 5.17 0.76
C GLY A 83 -10.40 3.80 0.88
N GLN A 84 -9.66 2.71 0.70
CA GLN A 84 -10.18 1.35 0.83
C GLN A 84 -10.57 0.98 2.27
N VAL A 85 -9.82 1.43 3.28
CA VAL A 85 -10.16 1.16 4.70
C VAL A 85 -11.26 2.06 5.25
N ASN A 86 -11.65 3.11 4.51
CA ASN A 86 -12.75 4.02 4.87
C ASN A 86 -13.88 3.98 3.81
N PRO A 87 -14.52 2.82 3.56
CA PRO A 87 -15.51 2.68 2.48
C PRO A 87 -16.80 3.49 2.70
N HIS A 88 -17.02 3.99 3.93
CA HIS A 88 -18.18 4.78 4.32
C HIS A 88 -18.06 6.26 3.94
N LEU A 89 -16.87 6.73 3.54
CA LEU A 89 -16.70 8.10 3.06
C LEU A 89 -17.47 8.28 1.76
N ASN A 90 -18.21 9.38 1.65
CA ASN A 90 -18.78 9.83 0.38
C ASN A 90 -17.66 10.39 -0.54
N GLU A 91 -18.02 10.83 -1.73
CA GLU A 91 -17.07 11.35 -2.72
C GLU A 91 -16.29 12.57 -2.20
N ASP A 92 -16.99 13.54 -1.61
CA ASP A 92 -16.37 14.74 -1.01
C ASP A 92 -15.39 14.38 0.11
N GLY A 93 -15.75 13.42 0.97
CA GLY A 93 -14.88 12.93 2.04
C GLY A 93 -13.64 12.23 1.52
N ARG A 94 -13.76 11.46 0.43
CA ARG A 94 -12.62 10.83 -0.25
C ARG A 94 -11.68 11.86 -0.87
N GLU A 95 -12.23 12.90 -1.49
CA GLU A 95 -11.43 13.96 -2.11
C GLU A 95 -10.74 14.86 -1.06
N GLY A 96 -11.43 15.17 0.04
CA GLY A 96 -10.82 15.89 1.17
C GLY A 96 -9.68 15.11 1.81
N LEU A 97 -9.85 13.80 1.99
CA LEU A 97 -8.80 12.91 2.48
C LEU A 97 -7.61 12.86 1.52
N ARG A 98 -7.86 12.71 0.21
CA ARG A 98 -6.82 12.74 -0.82
C ARG A 98 -6.05 14.06 -0.74
N THR A 99 -6.75 15.19 -0.72
CA THR A 99 -6.14 16.53 -0.60
C THR A 99 -5.23 16.64 0.63
N ALA A 100 -5.68 16.14 1.79
CA ALA A 100 -4.87 16.15 3.01
C ALA A 100 -3.59 15.29 2.88
N ILE A 101 -3.70 14.10 2.29
CA ILE A 101 -2.56 13.19 2.05
C ILE A 101 -1.54 13.82 1.10
N PHE A 102 -2.00 14.44 0.01
CA PHE A 102 -1.13 15.16 -0.92
C PHE A 102 -0.45 16.39 -0.28
N THR A 103 -1.15 17.08 0.62
CA THR A 103 -0.57 18.19 1.39
C THR A 103 0.56 17.68 2.30
N LEU A 104 0.36 16.57 2.99
CA LEU A 104 1.40 15.94 3.82
C LEU A 104 2.57 15.44 2.96
N ALA A 105 2.30 14.92 1.77
CA ALA A 105 3.34 14.44 0.86
C ALA A 105 4.27 15.56 0.43
N LYS A 106 3.71 16.75 0.14
CA LYS A 106 4.50 17.95 -0.16
C LYS A 106 5.42 18.32 1.00
N VAL A 107 4.90 18.34 2.22
CA VAL A 107 5.71 18.62 3.43
C VAL A 107 6.83 17.59 3.59
N ASN A 108 6.52 16.30 3.45
CA ASN A 108 7.52 15.23 3.57
C ASN A 108 8.57 15.29 2.46
N PHE A 109 8.18 15.68 1.23
CA PHE A 109 9.12 15.92 0.15
C PHE A 109 10.08 17.07 0.48
N GLU A 110 9.53 18.22 0.90
CA GLU A 110 10.33 19.40 1.26
C GLU A 110 11.29 19.11 2.42
N GLN A 111 10.85 18.36 3.44
CA GLN A 111 11.68 17.94 4.58
C GLN A 111 12.70 16.86 4.22
N GLY A 112 12.36 15.98 3.27
CA GLY A 112 13.19 14.86 2.86
C GLY A 112 14.26 15.22 1.82
N LEU A 113 14.18 16.40 1.23
CA LEU A 113 15.18 16.89 0.27
C LEU A 113 16.52 17.16 0.96
N LYS A 114 17.59 16.56 0.44
CA LYS A 114 18.96 16.89 0.85
C LYS A 114 19.46 18.03 -0.03
N GLY A 115 19.19 19.26 0.41
CA GLY A 115 19.85 20.46 -0.10
C GLY A 115 19.50 20.86 -1.53
N GLN A 116 18.39 21.58 -1.69
CA GLN A 116 18.25 22.85 -2.41
C GLN A 116 16.74 23.16 -2.50
N VAL A 117 16.14 23.57 -1.38
CA VAL A 117 15.08 24.57 -1.49
C VAL A 117 15.79 25.90 -1.65
N GLN A 118 16.37 26.15 -2.83
CA GLN A 118 16.51 27.52 -3.28
C GLN A 118 15.08 27.93 -3.65
N ILE A 119 14.45 28.59 -2.68
CA ILE A 119 13.28 29.41 -2.89
C ILE A 119 13.65 30.34 -4.06
N LEU A 120 13.08 30.07 -5.24
CA LEU A 120 12.98 31.01 -6.35
C LEU A 120 11.52 31.45 -6.44
#